data_AF-A0A1J0LVW7-F1
#
_entry.id   AF-A0A1J0LVW7-F1
#
_cell.length_a   1.000
_cell.length_b   1.000
_cell.length_c   1.000
_cell.angle_alpha   90.00
_cell.angle_beta   90.00
_cell.angle_gamma   90.00
#
_symmetry.space_group_name_H-M   'P 1'
#
loop_
_entity.id
_entity.type
_entity.pdbx_description
1 polymer ?
#
loop_
_entity_poly.entity_id
_entity_poly.type
_entity_poly.pdbx_seq_one_letter_code
_entity_poly.pdbx_strand_id
1 'polypeptide(L)'
;MAEPGIDKLLGMVDSKYRLTVVVAKRAQQLLRHRFKNTVLEPEERPKMRTLEGLFDDPNPVTWAMKELHTGRLVFGENLVPEDRLQKEMEKLYPVEEEG
;
A
#
# COMPACT_ATOMS: atom_id res chain seq x y z
N MET A 1 16.89 10.82 -8.81
CA MET A 1 16.34 11.28 -7.52
C MET A 1 15.83 10.06 -6.79
N ALA A 2 16.22 9.84 -5.54
CA ALA A 2 15.66 8.74 -4.74
C ALA A 2 14.19 9.06 -4.38
N GLU A 3 13.36 8.04 -4.27
CA GLU A 3 11.96 8.19 -3.81
C GLU A 3 11.93 8.88 -2.43
N PRO A 4 10.96 9.78 -2.17
CA PRO A 4 10.86 10.49 -0.91
C PRO A 4 10.86 9.52 0.30
N GLY A 5 11.82 9.69 1.21
CA GLY A 5 11.88 8.93 2.46
C GLY A 5 12.45 7.51 2.35
N ILE A 6 13.12 7.16 1.24
CA ILE A 6 13.73 5.83 1.03
C ILE A 6 14.68 5.42 2.16
N ASP A 7 15.50 6.35 2.68
CA ASP A 7 16.47 6.03 3.74
C ASP A 7 15.77 5.60 5.03
N LYS A 8 14.64 6.23 5.35
CA LYS A 8 13.82 5.84 6.50
C LYS A 8 13.19 4.45 6.27
N LEU A 9 12.68 4.19 5.07
CA LEU A 9 12.10 2.89 4.72
C LEU A 9 13.14 1.77 4.80
N LEU A 10 14.36 2.02 4.33
CA LEU A 10 15.48 1.09 4.44
C LEU A 10 15.87 0.85 5.90
N GLY A 11 15.78 1.86 6.77
CA GLY A 11 16.02 1.71 8.21
C GLY A 11 14.92 0.97 8.97
N MET A 12 13.71 0.83 8.41
CA MET A 12 12.61 0.08 9.02
C MET A 12 12.71 -1.43 8.77
N VAL A 13 13.50 -1.86 7.78
CA VAL A 13 13.69 -3.26 7.42
C VAL A 13 15.11 -3.72 7.71
N ASP A 14 15.28 -5.02 7.88
CA ASP A 14 16.59 -5.66 8.03
C ASP A 14 17.30 -5.90 6.68
N SER A 15 16.56 -5.88 5.57
CA SER A 15 17.10 -6.11 4.23
C SER A 15 16.36 -5.31 3.17
N LYS A 16 17.11 -4.72 2.22
CA LYS A 16 16.55 -4.01 1.06
C LYS A 16 15.54 -4.86 0.28
N TYR A 17 15.75 -6.16 0.21
CA TYR A 17 14.87 -7.09 -0.48
C TYR A 17 13.55 -7.29 0.26
N ARG A 18 13.58 -7.26 1.61
CA ARG A 18 12.36 -7.31 2.42
C ARG A 18 11.49 -6.09 2.16
N LEU A 19 12.08 -4.90 2.06
CA LEU A 19 11.34 -3.69 1.68
C LEU A 19 10.64 -3.86 0.32
N THR A 20 11.35 -4.35 -0.70
CA THR A 20 10.77 -4.61 -2.03
C THR A 20 9.56 -5.55 -1.96
N VAL A 21 9.69 -6.66 -1.23
CA VAL A 21 8.61 -7.65 -1.10
C VAL A 21 7.40 -7.08 -0.35
N VAL A 22 7.62 -6.38 0.77
CA VAL A 22 6.55 -5.77 1.56
C VAL A 22 5.79 -4.73 0.73
N VAL A 23 6.52 -3.82 0.07
CA VAL A 23 5.92 -2.78 -0.78
C VAL A 23 5.14 -3.42 -1.94
N ALA A 24 5.70 -4.43 -2.61
CA ALA A 24 5.04 -5.10 -3.73
C ALA A 24 3.77 -5.85 -3.30
N LYS A 25 3.83 -6.65 -2.22
CA LYS A 25 2.64 -7.35 -1.69
C LYS A 25 1.55 -6.35 -1.27
N ARG A 26 1.93 -5.24 -0.63
CA ARG A 26 0.98 -4.20 -0.24
C ARG A 26 0.34 -3.51 -1.44
N ALA A 27 1.13 -3.17 -2.46
CA ALA A 27 0.63 -2.58 -3.70
C ALA A 27 -0.39 -3.49 -4.42
N GLN A 28 -0.14 -4.81 -4.44
CA GLN A 28 -1.09 -5.79 -4.98
C GLN A 28 -2.41 -5.82 -4.19
N GLN A 29 -2.35 -5.77 -2.85
CA GLN A 29 -3.56 -5.68 -2.02
C GLN A 29 -4.34 -4.38 -2.29
N LEU A 30 -3.65 -3.24 -2.43
CA LEU A 30 -4.29 -1.95 -2.73
C LEU A 30 -5.02 -2.01 -4.08
N LEU A 31 -4.37 -2.51 -5.12
CA LEU A 31 -5.00 -2.67 -6.44
C LEU A 31 -6.24 -3.56 -6.40
N ARG A 32 -6.12 -4.73 -5.76
CA ARG A 32 -7.22 -5.69 -5.67
C ARG A 32 -8.47 -5.06 -5.06
N HIS A 33 -8.32 -4.30 -3.99
CA HIS A 33 -9.44 -3.69 -3.26
C HIS A 33 -9.74 -2.25 -3.70
N ARG A 34 -9.30 -1.84 -4.90
CA ARG A 34 -9.52 -0.49 -5.47
C ARG A 34 -9.17 0.63 -4.49
N PHE A 35 -8.05 0.47 -3.78
CA PHE A 35 -7.53 1.39 -2.77
C PHE A 35 -8.45 1.64 -1.55
N LYS A 36 -9.59 0.94 -1.42
CA LYS A 36 -10.52 1.08 -0.27
C LYS A 36 -9.91 0.62 1.05
N ASN A 37 -8.92 -0.27 0.97
CA ASN A 37 -8.16 -0.80 2.11
C ASN A 37 -6.95 0.08 2.48
N THR A 38 -6.88 1.31 1.98
CA THR A 38 -5.81 2.26 2.34
C THR A 38 -5.87 2.63 3.83
N VAL A 39 -4.71 2.87 4.42
CA VAL A 39 -4.59 3.42 5.77
C VAL A 39 -4.28 4.92 5.77
N LEU A 40 -4.31 5.59 4.61
CA LEU A 40 -4.08 7.03 4.47
C LEU A 40 -5.39 7.81 4.52
N GLU A 41 -5.40 8.88 5.30
CA GLU A 41 -6.48 9.87 5.28
C GLU A 41 -6.48 10.64 3.95
N PRO A 42 -7.61 11.22 3.50
CA PRO A 42 -7.74 11.89 2.20
C PRO A 42 -6.66 12.92 1.87
N GLU A 43 -6.17 13.64 2.89
CA GLU A 43 -5.11 14.66 2.82
C GLU A 43 -3.71 14.04 2.71
N GLU A 44 -3.54 12.83 3.26
CA GLU A 44 -2.31 12.06 3.21
C GLU A 44 -2.19 11.25 1.92
N ARG A 45 -3.24 11.14 1.09
CA ARG A 45 -3.19 10.36 -0.15
C ARG A 45 -2.17 10.96 -1.12
N PRO A 46 -1.34 10.14 -1.78
CA PRO A 46 -0.48 10.63 -2.85
C PRO A 46 -1.35 11.17 -3.99
N LYS A 47 -0.98 12.34 -4.51
CA LYS A 47 -1.73 13.03 -5.56
C LYS A 47 -0.88 13.20 -6.80
N MET A 48 -1.51 13.04 -7.96
CA MET A 48 -0.94 13.34 -9.26
C MET A 48 -1.62 14.60 -9.82
N ARG A 49 -0.83 15.54 -10.33
CA ARG A 49 -1.33 16.74 -11.00
C ARG A 49 -1.46 16.46 -12.49
N THR A 50 -2.67 16.56 -13.02
CA THR A 50 -2.98 16.50 -14.45
C THR A 50 -3.35 17.88 -14.96
N LEU A 51 -3.61 18.00 -16.27
CA LEU A 51 -4.12 19.24 -16.88
C LEU A 51 -5.50 19.65 -16.33
N GLU A 52 -6.27 18.66 -15.86
CA GLU A 52 -7.66 18.84 -15.40
C GLU A 52 -7.76 19.12 -13.89
N GLY A 53 -6.70 18.84 -13.12
CA GLY A 53 -6.71 19.06 -11.68
C GLY A 53 -5.75 18.18 -10.90
N LEU A 54 -6.02 18.05 -9.60
CA LEU A 54 -5.26 17.21 -8.67
C LEU A 54 -6.09 15.97 -8.36
N PHE A 55 -5.58 14.80 -8.73
CA PHE A 55 -6.25 13.51 -8.54
C PHE A 55 -5.41 12.58 -7.67
N ASP A 56 -6.02 11.54 -7.13
CA ASP A 56 -5.32 10.46 -6.44
C ASP A 56 -4.34 9.76 -7.42
N ASP A 57 -3.10 9.54 -6.99
CA ASP A 57 -2.07 8.90 -7.83
C ASP A 57 -2.51 7.46 -8.17
N PRO A 58 -2.59 7.06 -9.45
CA PRO A 58 -2.97 5.69 -9.80
C PRO A 58 -1.89 4.65 -9.46
N ASN A 59 -0.65 5.06 -9.16
CA ASN A 59 0.46 4.13 -8.93
C ASN A 59 0.41 3.51 -7.51
N PRO A 60 0.08 2.22 -7.36
CA PRO A 60 -0.08 1.58 -6.05
C PRO A 60 1.22 1.44 -5.26
N VAL A 61 2.38 1.50 -5.92
CA VAL A 61 3.69 1.45 -5.25
C VAL A 61 3.92 2.74 -4.46
N THR A 62 3.55 3.90 -5.01
CA THR A 62 3.63 5.19 -4.32
C THR A 62 2.81 5.17 -3.03
N TRP A 63 1.60 4.61 -3.08
CA TRP A 63 0.74 4.44 -1.91
C TRP A 63 1.36 3.51 -0.88
N ALA A 64 1.80 2.31 -1.30
CA ALA A 64 2.38 1.33 -0.39
C ALA A 64 3.62 1.87 0.35
N MET A 65 4.49 2.60 -0.35
CA MET A 65 5.66 3.25 0.26
C MET A 65 5.24 4.35 1.26
N LYS A 66 4.25 5.17 0.89
CA LYS A 66 3.74 6.25 1.77
C LYS A 66 3.07 5.68 3.01
N GLU A 67 2.25 4.64 2.86
CA GLU A 67 1.61 3.91 3.96
C GLU A 67 2.64 3.28 4.89
N LEU A 68 3.67 2.63 4.34
CA LEU A 68 4.72 2.04 5.15
C LEU A 68 5.44 3.09 6.00
N HIS A 69 5.66 4.28 5.45
CA HIS A 69 6.30 5.40 6.17
C HIS A 69 5.50 5.89 7.38
N THR A 70 4.19 5.65 7.42
CA THR A 70 3.30 6.04 8.54
C THR A 70 3.48 5.14 9.76
N GLY A 71 4.01 3.93 9.60
CA GLY A 71 4.10 2.92 10.66
C GLY A 71 2.78 2.22 10.99
N ARG A 72 1.70 2.45 10.23
CA ARG A 72 0.39 1.79 10.41
C ARG A 72 0.34 0.36 9.86
N LEU A 73 1.33 -0.04 9.05
CA LEU A 73 1.45 -1.38 8.50
C LEU A 73 2.31 -2.27 9.40
N VAL A 74 1.87 -3.51 9.59
CA VAL A 74 2.64 -4.55 10.28
C VAL A 74 3.16 -5.54 9.24
N PHE A 75 4.47 -5.80 9.25
CA PHE A 75 5.11 -6.79 8.41
C PHE A 75 6.04 -7.68 9.25
N GLY A 76 6.13 -8.95 8.88
CA GLY A 76 6.83 -9.97 9.64
C GLY A 76 6.54 -11.35 9.08
N GLU A 77 7.14 -12.37 9.66
CA GLU A 77 6.97 -13.76 9.24
C GLU A 77 5.91 -14.44 10.12
N ASN A 78 5.09 -15.31 9.51
CA ASN A 78 4.05 -16.09 10.20
C ASN A 78 3.02 -15.28 11.01
N LEU A 79 2.70 -14.04 10.59
CA LEU A 79 1.74 -13.18 11.29
C LEU A 79 0.30 -13.69 11.21
N VAL A 80 -0.16 -14.03 10.00
CA VAL A 80 -1.52 -14.50 9.72
C VAL A 80 -1.45 -15.52 8.58
N PRO A 81 -2.24 -16.62 8.61
CA PRO A 81 -2.38 -17.52 7.47
C PRO A 81 -2.86 -16.78 6.21
N GLU A 82 -2.20 -16.98 5.07
CA GLU A 82 -2.46 -16.21 3.83
C GLU A 82 -3.91 -16.36 3.34
N ASP A 83 -4.47 -17.57 3.44
CA ASP A 83 -5.84 -17.89 3.03
C ASP A 83 -6.90 -17.16 3.87
N ARG A 84 -6.67 -17.06 5.19
CA ARG A 84 -7.56 -16.33 6.11
C ARG A 84 -7.46 -14.82 5.88
N LEU A 85 -6.25 -14.30 5.72
CA LEU A 85 -6.04 -12.89 5.45
C LEU A 85 -6.80 -12.46 4.18
N GLN A 86 -6.69 -13.24 3.11
CA GLN A 86 -7.39 -12.93 1.86
C GLN A 86 -8.91 -12.87 2.05
N LYS A 87 -9.49 -13.87 2.72
CA LYS A 87 -10.95 -13.93 2.95
C LYS A 87 -11.46 -12.78 3.82
N GLU A 88 -10.74 -12.42 4.87
CA GLU A 88 -11.14 -11.29 5.73
C GLU A 88 -11.02 -9.96 4.99
N MET A 89 -10.00 -9.79 4.15
CA MET A 89 -9.84 -8.59 3.32
C MET A 89 -10.98 -8.45 2.30
N GLU A 90 -11.38 -9.54 1.64
CA GLU A 90 -12.52 -9.55 0.70
C GLU A 90 -13.85 -9.23 1.39
N LYS A 91 -14.03 -9.69 2.64
CA LYS A 91 -15.22 -9.39 3.45
C LYS A 91 -15.28 -7.92 3.88
N LEU A 92 -14.16 -7.35 4.33
CA LEU A 92 -14.09 -5.97 4.81
C LEU A 92 -14.10 -4.95 3.66
N TYR A 93 -13.44 -5.28 2.56
CA TYR A 93 -13.28 -4.42 1.40
C TYR A 93 -13.76 -5.14 0.14
N PRO A 94 -15.09 -5.33 0.01
CA PRO A 94 -15.64 -6.04 -1.13
C PRO A 94 -15.33 -5.30 -2.43
N VAL A 95 -14.93 -6.08 -3.42
CA VAL A 95 -14.80 -5.65 -4.81
C VAL A 95 -16.12 -6.02 -5.46
N GLU A 96 -16.91 -5.02 -5.84
CA GLU A 96 -18.08 -5.27 -6.67
C GLU A 96 -17.58 -5.83 -8.00
N GLU A 97 -18.07 -7.03 -8.38
CA GLU A 97 -17.86 -7.53 -9.74
C GLU A 97 -18.56 -6.56 -10.69
N GLU A 98 -17.82 -6.03 -11.66
CA GLU A 98 -18.42 -5.33 -12.79
C GLU A 98 -19.24 -6.36 -13.57
N GLY A 99 -20.56 -6.28 -13.42
CA GLY A 99 -21.51 -7.07 -14.20
C GLY A 99 -21.58 -6.64 -15.66
#